data_AF-A0A353BAR1-F1
#
_entry.id   AF-A0A353BAR1-F1
#
_cell.length_a   1.000
_cell.length_b   1.000
_cell.length_c   1.000
_cell.angle_alpha   90.00
_cell.angle_beta   90.00
_cell.angle_gamma   90.00
#
_symmetry.space_group_name_H-M   'P 1'
#
loop_
_entity.id
_entity.type
_entity.pdbx_description
1 polymer ?
#
loop_
_entity_poly.entity_id
_entity_poly.type
_entity_poly.pdbx_seq_one_letter_code
_entity_poly.pdbx_strand_id
1 'polypeptide(L)'
;MPIISRGSIVDYLEENYVDIQTRVRKDLLDRKLYFHHRPLAVTAQYRGSKLTQPFEPVVSTSIRDFHSLGLFAQPGKRFYDPEELRTIVLLFRTPMLQPGTRLQNDVYEFVFIHGTTDESGTELTPHVFVTTEGRTQLSYLRELERKPLRPVACDILGKIVITDFDSSGIYPRKSATKSYRLASRQTLEIDELDAFCRSKSMTGGFGENVPAILKAIISDELR
;
A
#
# COMPACT_ATOMS: atom_id res chain seq x y z
N MET A 1 -29.00 -11.20 -4.93
CA MET A 1 -27.56 -11.40 -5.23
C MET A 1 -27.29 -12.89 -5.27
N PRO A 2 -26.43 -13.40 -6.18
CA PRO A 2 -25.95 -14.77 -6.08
C PRO A 2 -25.15 -14.93 -4.78
N ILE A 3 -25.43 -15.97 -4.02
CA ILE A 3 -24.72 -16.27 -2.77
C ILE A 3 -23.41 -16.93 -3.15
N ILE A 4 -22.34 -16.13 -3.29
CA ILE A 4 -20.98 -16.67 -3.40
C ILE A 4 -20.67 -17.36 -2.08
N SER A 5 -20.34 -18.66 -2.12
CA SER A 5 -20.09 -19.42 -0.91
C SER A 5 -18.81 -18.94 -0.22
N ARG A 6 -18.77 -19.04 1.12
CA ARG A 6 -17.56 -18.72 1.91
C ARG A 6 -16.32 -19.48 1.43
N GLY A 7 -16.48 -20.75 1.02
CA GLY A 7 -15.41 -21.57 0.46
C GLY A 7 -14.81 -20.91 -0.77
N SER A 8 -15.66 -20.63 -1.78
CA SER A 8 -15.25 -20.02 -3.05
C SER A 8 -14.48 -18.69 -2.89
N ILE A 9 -14.79 -17.89 -1.86
CA ILE A 9 -14.03 -16.65 -1.56
C ILE A 9 -12.66 -16.96 -0.94
N VAL A 10 -12.59 -17.93 -0.02
CA VAL A 10 -11.33 -18.34 0.62
C VAL A 10 -10.41 -19.00 -0.40
N ASP A 11 -10.91 -19.94 -1.20
CA ASP A 11 -10.17 -20.63 -2.26
C ASP A 11 -9.57 -19.61 -3.24
N TYR A 12 -10.39 -18.63 -3.69
CA TYR A 12 -9.92 -17.56 -4.56
C TYR A 12 -8.77 -16.74 -3.97
N LEU A 13 -8.86 -16.36 -2.69
CA LEU A 13 -7.83 -15.58 -1.98
C LEU A 13 -6.58 -16.39 -1.63
N GLU A 14 -6.65 -17.72 -1.65
CA GLU A 14 -5.51 -18.61 -1.46
C GLU A 14 -4.79 -18.95 -2.77
N GLU A 15 -5.48 -18.77 -3.91
CA GLU A 15 -4.91 -18.90 -5.26
C GLU A 15 -4.39 -17.58 -5.86
N ASN A 16 -4.97 -16.43 -5.51
CA ASN A 16 -4.73 -15.14 -6.18
C ASN A 16 -4.25 -14.01 -5.26
N TYR A 17 -3.50 -13.08 -5.85
CA TYR A 17 -3.13 -11.79 -5.26
C TYR A 17 -3.40 -10.63 -6.22
N VAL A 18 -3.41 -9.41 -5.66
CA VAL A 18 -3.44 -8.15 -6.41
C VAL A 18 -2.03 -7.54 -6.39
N ASP A 19 -1.57 -7.11 -7.55
CA ASP A 19 -0.31 -6.41 -7.79
C ASP A 19 -0.61 -4.96 -8.18
N ILE A 20 0.17 -3.99 -7.68
CA ILE A 20 0.04 -2.56 -7.98
C ILE A 20 1.29 -2.10 -8.74
N GLN A 21 1.15 -2.01 -10.05
CA GLN A 21 2.24 -1.73 -10.98
C GLN A 21 2.34 -0.23 -11.28
N THR A 22 3.41 0.40 -10.78
CA THR A 22 3.77 1.77 -11.14
C THR A 22 4.49 1.81 -12.48
N ARG A 23 3.97 2.59 -13.43
CA ARG A 23 4.60 2.75 -14.75
C ARG A 23 5.62 3.88 -14.72
N VAL A 24 6.82 3.63 -15.22
CA VAL A 24 7.84 4.67 -15.42
C VAL A 24 7.52 5.46 -16.70
N ARG A 25 7.73 6.77 -16.65
CA ARG A 25 7.79 7.68 -17.79
C ARG A 25 9.18 8.27 -17.89
N LYS A 26 9.61 8.56 -19.11
CA LYS A 26 10.83 9.29 -19.41
C LYS A 26 10.44 10.65 -20.00
N ASP A 27 11.01 11.71 -19.46
CA ASP A 27 10.85 13.04 -20.04
C ASP A 27 11.54 13.11 -21.41
N LEU A 28 10.98 13.92 -22.32
CA LEU A 28 11.48 14.01 -23.70
C LEU A 28 12.61 15.06 -23.85
N LEU A 29 12.68 16.04 -22.95
CA LEU A 29 13.66 17.13 -23.00
C LEU A 29 14.92 16.75 -22.21
N ASP A 30 14.77 16.40 -20.93
CA ASP A 30 15.90 16.15 -20.02
C ASP A 30 16.23 14.66 -19.82
N ARG A 31 15.43 13.77 -20.42
CA ARG A 31 15.56 12.30 -20.34
C ARG A 31 15.42 11.72 -18.92
N LYS A 32 14.99 12.48 -17.92
CA LYS A 32 14.82 11.99 -16.55
C LYS A 32 13.64 11.03 -16.43
N LEU A 33 13.78 10.08 -15.52
CA LEU A 33 12.73 9.12 -15.17
C LEU A 33 11.86 9.66 -14.03
N TYR A 34 10.55 9.44 -14.15
CA TYR A 34 9.53 9.78 -13.17
C TYR A 34 8.34 8.81 -13.26
N PHE A 35 7.43 8.81 -12.29
CA PHE A 35 6.29 7.89 -12.34
C PHE A 35 5.10 8.46 -13.14
N HIS A 36 4.40 7.59 -13.86
CA HIS A 36 3.09 7.89 -14.38
C HIS A 36 2.08 8.04 -13.23
N HIS A 37 1.37 9.16 -13.19
CA HIS A 37 0.29 9.47 -12.23
C HIS A 37 -0.91 8.48 -12.18
N ARG A 38 -0.85 7.33 -12.87
CA ARG A 38 -1.88 6.28 -12.87
C ARG A 38 -1.16 4.93 -12.76
N PRO A 39 -1.06 4.34 -11.54
CA PRO A 39 -0.67 2.94 -11.41
C PRO A 39 -1.71 2.04 -12.09
N LEU A 40 -1.33 0.80 -12.36
CA LEU A 40 -2.24 -0.25 -12.81
C LEU A 40 -2.40 -1.26 -11.67
N ALA A 41 -3.61 -1.73 -11.44
CA ALA A 41 -3.85 -2.85 -10.54
C ALA A 41 -4.14 -4.10 -11.36
N VAL A 42 -3.46 -5.21 -11.03
CA VAL A 42 -3.46 -6.45 -11.82
C VAL A 42 -3.72 -7.63 -10.90
N THR A 43 -4.53 -8.60 -11.34
CA THR A 43 -4.75 -9.84 -10.59
C THR A 43 -3.90 -10.96 -11.17
N ALA A 44 -3.23 -11.71 -10.30
CA ALA A 44 -2.31 -12.78 -10.66
C ALA A 44 -2.42 -13.96 -9.69
N GLN A 45 -2.18 -15.18 -10.18
CA GLN A 45 -2.14 -16.37 -9.34
C GLN A 45 -0.78 -16.55 -8.66
N TYR A 46 -0.76 -17.01 -7.41
CA TYR A 46 0.45 -17.44 -6.72
C TYR A 46 1.15 -18.61 -7.44
N ARG A 47 0.39 -19.50 -8.07
CA ARG A 47 0.89 -20.68 -8.78
C ARG A 47 0.25 -20.78 -10.16
N GLY A 48 1.07 -21.04 -11.18
CA GLY A 48 0.62 -21.16 -12.57
C GLY A 48 1.53 -20.40 -13.53
N SER A 49 1.46 -20.75 -14.82
CA SER A 49 2.24 -20.14 -15.89
C SER A 49 1.68 -18.80 -16.39
N LYS A 50 0.45 -18.44 -16.00
CA LYS A 50 -0.16 -17.15 -16.35
C LYS A 50 0.37 -16.04 -15.45
N LEU A 51 0.91 -14.99 -16.08
CA LEU A 51 1.38 -13.79 -15.39
C LEU A 51 0.22 -12.94 -14.88
N THR A 52 -0.90 -12.90 -15.60
CA THR A 52 -2.11 -12.12 -15.29
C THR A 52 -3.38 -12.93 -15.54
N GLN A 53 -4.49 -12.51 -14.94
CA GLN A 53 -5.80 -13.14 -15.11
C GLN A 53 -6.89 -12.12 -15.51
N PRO A 54 -8.02 -12.58 -16.10
CA PRO A 54 -9.21 -11.76 -16.28
C PRO A 54 -9.70 -11.18 -14.95
N PHE A 55 -10.24 -9.97 -14.99
CA PHE A 55 -10.65 -9.28 -13.78
C PHE A 55 -12.01 -9.77 -13.28
N GLU A 56 -12.02 -10.51 -12.16
CA GLU A 56 -13.27 -11.03 -11.60
C GLU A 56 -14.02 -10.01 -10.74
N PRO A 57 -15.37 -9.96 -10.79
CA PRO A 57 -16.17 -9.02 -10.02
C PRO A 57 -15.93 -9.06 -8.50
N VAL A 58 -15.54 -10.21 -7.95
CA VAL A 58 -15.21 -10.35 -6.51
C VAL A 58 -14.00 -9.50 -6.11
N VAL A 59 -13.00 -9.38 -7.00
CA VAL A 59 -11.78 -8.57 -6.80
C VAL A 59 -12.06 -7.08 -6.97
N SER A 60 -13.13 -6.72 -7.70
CA SER A 60 -13.53 -5.33 -7.89
C SER A 60 -13.82 -4.60 -6.58
N THR A 61 -14.25 -5.31 -5.54
CA THR A 61 -14.46 -4.73 -4.21
C THR A 61 -13.11 -4.44 -3.54
N SER A 62 -12.19 -5.41 -3.49
CA SER A 62 -10.87 -5.24 -2.85
C SER A 62 -9.99 -4.20 -3.54
N ILE A 63 -10.13 -3.99 -4.85
CA ILE A 63 -9.44 -2.89 -5.55
C ILE A 63 -10.10 -1.54 -5.30
N ARG A 64 -11.42 -1.49 -5.05
CA ARG A 64 -12.07 -0.23 -4.62
C ARG A 64 -11.60 0.24 -3.26
N ASP A 65 -11.01 -0.62 -2.43
CA ASP A 65 -10.38 -0.22 -1.18
C ASP A 65 -9.00 0.47 -1.42
N PHE A 66 -8.43 0.37 -2.62
CA PHE A 66 -7.25 1.16 -3.04
C PHE A 66 -7.65 2.30 -3.98
N HIS A 67 -7.54 3.54 -3.51
CA HIS A 67 -7.75 4.74 -4.33
C HIS A 67 -6.40 5.41 -4.64
N SER A 68 -6.02 5.50 -5.91
CA SER A 68 -4.88 6.33 -6.30
C SER A 68 -5.22 7.81 -6.10
N LEU A 69 -4.46 8.51 -5.25
CA LEU A 69 -4.61 9.95 -5.04
C LEU A 69 -3.83 10.75 -6.10
N GLY A 70 -2.65 10.25 -6.50
CA GLY A 70 -1.88 10.82 -7.59
C GLY A 70 -0.38 10.80 -7.33
N LEU A 71 0.32 11.81 -7.85
CA LEU A 71 1.72 12.09 -7.50
C LEU A 71 1.74 13.07 -6.33
N PHE A 72 2.63 12.84 -5.35
CA PHE A 72 2.95 13.84 -4.36
C PHE A 72 3.68 15.00 -5.04
N ALA A 73 3.33 16.22 -4.67
CA ALA A 73 3.94 17.43 -5.19
C ALA A 73 4.12 18.40 -4.01
N GLN A 74 5.32 18.97 -3.84
CA GLN A 74 5.62 19.84 -2.69
C GLN A 74 4.69 21.07 -2.67
N PRO A 75 4.08 21.42 -1.51
CA PRO A 75 3.19 22.57 -1.41
C PRO A 75 3.85 23.88 -1.88
N GLY A 76 3.05 24.75 -2.51
CA GLY A 76 3.47 26.11 -2.88
C GLY A 76 4.27 26.26 -4.17
N LYS A 77 4.68 25.16 -4.83
CA LYS A 77 5.36 25.23 -6.14
C LYS A 77 4.36 25.33 -7.30
N ARG A 78 4.74 26.11 -8.32
CA ARG A 78 3.96 26.31 -9.57
C ARG A 78 4.35 25.36 -10.70
N PHE A 79 5.61 24.92 -10.70
CA PHE A 79 6.19 23.97 -11.64
C PHE A 79 6.97 22.95 -10.81
N TYR A 80 7.01 21.71 -11.29
CA TYR A 80 7.67 20.59 -10.62
C TYR A 80 8.66 19.97 -11.58
N ASP A 81 9.88 19.75 -11.13
CA ASP A 81 10.87 19.00 -11.92
C ASP A 81 10.48 17.50 -11.96
N PRO A 82 10.86 16.75 -13.02
CA PRO A 82 10.55 15.32 -13.11
C PRO A 82 11.02 14.50 -11.90
N GLU A 83 12.08 14.92 -11.21
CA GLU A 83 12.58 14.29 -9.99
C GLU A 83 11.61 14.40 -8.81
N GLU A 84 10.84 15.48 -8.73
CA GLU A 84 9.82 15.67 -7.69
C GLU A 84 8.60 14.76 -7.92
N LEU A 85 8.37 14.37 -9.17
CA LEU A 85 7.27 13.51 -9.63
C LEU A 85 7.59 12.01 -9.49
N ARG A 86 8.48 11.65 -8.56
CA ARG A 86 8.91 10.28 -8.24
C ARG A 86 8.18 9.66 -7.05
N THR A 87 7.19 10.32 -6.47
CA THR A 87 6.40 9.76 -5.36
C THR A 87 4.94 9.63 -5.77
N ILE A 88 4.41 8.41 -5.86
CA ILE A 88 2.97 8.14 -5.97
C ILE A 88 2.38 8.02 -4.56
N VAL A 89 1.19 8.57 -4.35
CA VAL A 89 0.38 8.38 -3.14
C VAL A 89 -0.91 7.64 -3.49
N LEU A 90 -1.16 6.55 -2.76
CA LEU A 90 -2.41 5.80 -2.76
C LEU A 90 -3.05 5.92 -1.37
N LEU A 91 -4.36 5.88 -1.32
CA LEU A 91 -5.15 5.70 -0.11
C LEU A 91 -5.61 4.23 -0.07
N PHE A 92 -5.41 3.56 1.06
CA PHE A 92 -5.85 2.20 1.30
C PHE A 92 -6.86 2.16 2.46
N ARG A 93 -8.06 1.68 2.20
CA ARG A 93 -9.13 1.49 3.17
C ARG A 93 -9.03 0.11 3.82
N THR A 94 -8.86 0.10 5.14
CA THR A 94 -8.98 -1.11 5.97
C THR A 94 -10.27 -1.03 6.80
N PRO A 95 -11.25 -1.92 6.56
CA PRO A 95 -12.42 -2.02 7.43
C PRO A 95 -12.02 -2.63 8.79
N MET A 96 -12.13 -1.86 9.87
CA MET A 96 -11.82 -2.28 11.23
C MET A 96 -13.08 -2.37 12.10
N LEU A 97 -13.42 -3.58 12.54
CA LEU A 97 -14.40 -3.80 13.60
C LEU A 97 -13.84 -3.36 14.95
N GLN A 98 -14.55 -2.48 15.67
CA GLN A 98 -14.19 -2.11 17.05
C GLN A 98 -14.54 -3.25 18.02
N PRO A 99 -13.60 -3.69 18.89
CA PRO A 99 -13.85 -4.77 19.85
C PRO A 99 -15.10 -4.55 20.71
N GLY A 100 -15.93 -5.58 20.85
CA GLY A 100 -17.17 -5.52 21.64
C GLY A 100 -18.34 -4.77 20.97
N THR A 101 -18.17 -4.23 19.77
CA THR A 101 -19.23 -3.54 19.02
C THR A 101 -19.55 -4.26 17.71
N ARG A 102 -20.72 -3.96 17.14
CA ARG A 102 -21.05 -4.28 15.73
C ARG A 102 -20.65 -3.14 14.78
N LEU A 103 -19.93 -2.12 15.27
CA LEU A 103 -19.53 -0.97 14.47
C LEU A 103 -18.25 -1.31 13.70
N GLN A 104 -18.36 -1.21 12.38
CA GLN A 104 -17.26 -1.26 11.45
C GLN A 104 -16.85 0.19 11.15
N ASN A 105 -15.66 0.57 11.60
CA ASN A 105 -15.04 1.85 11.26
C ASN A 105 -14.06 1.63 10.13
N ASP A 106 -14.08 2.49 9.12
CA ASP A 106 -13.09 2.47 8.06
C ASP A 106 -11.85 3.25 8.50
N VAL A 107 -10.71 2.56 8.61
CA VAL A 107 -9.41 3.20 8.79
C VAL A 107 -8.79 3.36 7.40
N TYR A 108 -8.27 4.55 7.12
CA TYR A 108 -7.69 4.89 5.83
C TYR A 108 -6.21 5.19 6.00
N GLU A 109 -5.36 4.31 5.49
CA GLU A 109 -3.91 4.45 5.49
C GLU A 109 -3.40 4.96 4.14
N PHE A 110 -2.19 5.51 4.11
CA PHE A 110 -1.50 5.89 2.88
C PHE A 110 -0.49 4.82 2.47
N VAL A 111 -0.39 4.57 1.16
CA VAL A 111 0.74 3.86 0.56
C VAL A 111 1.50 4.84 -0.32
N PHE A 112 2.77 5.04 -0.01
CA PHE A 112 3.70 5.84 -0.80
C PHE A 112 4.57 4.92 -1.63
N ILE A 113 4.73 5.22 -2.92
CA ILE A 113 5.69 4.52 -3.79
C ILE A 113 6.67 5.57 -4.30
N HIS A 114 7.90 5.54 -3.78
CA HIS A 114 8.96 6.49 -4.07
C HIS A 114 10.02 5.86 -4.97
N GLY A 115 10.35 6.52 -6.08
CA GLY A 115 11.33 6.03 -7.05
C GLY A 115 12.70 6.65 -6.83
N THR A 116 13.72 5.83 -6.59
CA THR A 116 15.12 6.28 -6.65
C THR A 116 15.73 5.89 -8.00
N THR A 117 16.62 6.72 -8.53
CA THR A 117 17.40 6.35 -9.74
C THR A 117 18.75 5.79 -9.34
N ASP A 118 19.23 4.84 -10.13
CA ASP A 118 20.61 4.36 -10.07
C ASP A 118 21.61 5.46 -10.49
N GLU A 119 22.91 5.22 -10.31
CA GLU A 119 23.97 6.18 -10.66
C GLU A 119 23.97 6.56 -12.16
N SER A 120 23.52 5.68 -13.05
CA SER A 120 23.41 5.97 -14.48
C SER A 120 22.13 6.71 -14.88
N GLY A 121 21.16 6.81 -13.97
CA GLY A 121 19.85 7.41 -14.24
C GLY A 121 19.01 6.64 -15.27
N THR A 122 19.31 5.35 -15.50
CA THR A 122 18.64 4.52 -16.51
C THR A 122 17.54 3.63 -15.94
N GLU A 123 17.56 3.37 -14.63
CA GLU A 123 16.53 2.63 -13.90
C GLU A 123 15.88 3.48 -12.81
N LEU A 124 14.61 3.20 -12.48
CA LEU A 124 13.86 3.87 -11.42
C LEU A 124 13.31 2.80 -10.45
N THR A 125 14.08 2.51 -9.41
CA THR A 125 13.78 1.50 -8.39
C THR A 125 12.66 1.97 -7.47
N PRO A 126 11.53 1.24 -7.36
CA PRO A 126 10.41 1.62 -6.51
C PRO A 126 10.61 1.15 -5.06
N HIS A 127 10.46 2.06 -4.11
CA HIS A 127 10.44 1.80 -2.68
C HIS A 127 9.03 2.06 -2.14
N VAL A 128 8.44 1.07 -1.48
CA VAL A 128 7.05 1.13 -0.99
C VAL A 128 7.02 1.37 0.50
N PHE A 129 6.21 2.33 0.94
CA PHE A 129 5.97 2.66 2.34
C PHE A 129 4.48 2.65 2.61
N VAL A 130 4.09 2.26 3.82
CA VAL A 130 2.69 2.15 4.23
C VAL A 130 2.54 2.79 5.61
N THR A 131 1.54 3.64 5.80
CA THR A 131 1.20 4.12 7.14
C THR A 131 0.37 3.07 7.88
N THR A 132 0.53 3.02 9.21
CA THR A 132 -0.22 2.09 10.07
C THR A 132 -0.67 2.75 11.37
N GLU A 133 -1.52 2.03 12.11
CA GLU A 133 -2.08 2.44 13.41
C GLU A 133 -2.84 3.78 13.36
N GLY A 134 -3.57 4.05 12.27
CA GLY A 134 -4.28 5.30 12.08
C GLY A 134 -3.37 6.44 11.63
N ARG A 135 -2.31 6.11 10.89
CA ARG A 135 -1.25 7.00 10.41
C ARG A 135 -0.34 7.58 11.50
N THR A 136 -0.14 6.88 12.62
CA THR A 136 0.90 7.25 13.60
C THR A 136 2.26 6.65 13.26
N GLN A 137 2.29 5.55 12.49
CA GLN A 137 3.50 4.88 12.07
C GLN A 137 3.69 4.94 10.55
N LEU A 138 4.94 4.93 10.11
CA LEU A 138 5.35 4.71 8.71
C LEU A 138 6.25 3.48 8.63
N SER A 139 5.85 2.51 7.82
CA SER A 139 6.60 1.29 7.59
C SER A 139 7.16 1.24 6.16
N TYR A 140 8.47 1.16 6.03
CA TYR A 140 9.16 0.86 4.77
C TYR A 140 9.07 -0.64 4.52
N LEU A 141 8.48 -1.06 3.41
CA LEU A 141 8.31 -2.47 3.06
C LEU A 141 9.63 -3.11 2.60
N ARG A 142 9.75 -4.42 2.82
CA ARG A 142 10.80 -5.23 2.24
C ARG A 142 10.57 -5.35 0.73
N GLU A 143 11.65 -5.34 -0.03
CA GLU A 143 11.63 -5.61 -1.47
C GLU A 143 11.38 -7.11 -1.76
N LEU A 144 10.41 -7.39 -2.65
CA LEU A 144 10.16 -8.73 -3.16
C LEU A 144 11.07 -9.04 -4.34
N GLU A 145 12.17 -9.73 -4.08
CA GLU A 145 13.09 -10.25 -5.11
C GLU A 145 12.40 -11.15 -6.15
N ARG A 146 11.23 -11.74 -5.82
CA ARG A 146 10.49 -12.69 -6.68
C ARG A 146 8.98 -12.61 -6.44
N LYS A 147 8.22 -12.94 -7.50
CA LYS A 147 6.76 -13.16 -7.46
C LYS A 147 6.35 -14.03 -6.24
N PRO A 148 5.34 -13.63 -5.45
CA PRO A 148 4.87 -14.44 -4.32
C PRO A 148 4.26 -15.76 -4.79
N LEU A 149 4.63 -16.85 -4.11
CA LEU A 149 4.17 -18.23 -4.40
C LEU A 149 3.10 -18.76 -3.44
N ARG A 150 2.67 -17.92 -2.48
CA ARG A 150 1.67 -18.21 -1.43
C ARG A 150 1.27 -16.90 -0.71
N PRO A 151 0.06 -16.80 -0.11
CA PRO A 151 -0.40 -15.58 0.57
C PRO A 151 0.54 -15.01 1.65
N VAL A 152 1.25 -15.87 2.38
CA VAL A 152 2.21 -15.44 3.43
C VAL A 152 3.49 -14.78 2.90
N ALA A 153 3.63 -14.66 1.57
CA ALA A 153 4.74 -14.00 0.89
C ALA A 153 4.36 -12.64 0.27
N CYS A 154 3.15 -12.14 0.49
CA CYS A 154 2.76 -10.77 0.13
C CYS A 154 3.25 -9.77 1.20
N ASP A 155 3.60 -8.55 0.76
CA ASP A 155 4.09 -7.50 1.68
C ASP A 155 2.99 -6.89 2.53
N ILE A 156 1.77 -6.81 1.97
CA ILE A 156 0.56 -6.44 2.68
C ILE A 156 -0.41 -7.62 2.57
N LEU A 157 -0.83 -8.14 3.72
CA LEU A 157 -1.83 -9.21 3.81
C LEU A 157 -2.95 -8.79 4.78
N GLY A 158 -4.10 -8.41 4.24
CA GLY A 158 -5.32 -8.16 5.02
C GLY A 158 -6.27 -9.36 5.02
N LYS A 159 -6.82 -9.73 6.18
CA LYS A 159 -7.87 -10.76 6.36
C LYS A 159 -8.69 -10.48 7.61
N ILE A 160 -9.98 -10.13 7.50
CA ILE A 160 -10.87 -9.96 8.67
C ILE A 160 -12.30 -10.47 8.35
N VAL A 161 -12.79 -11.50 9.06
CA VAL A 161 -14.20 -11.95 9.03
C VAL A 161 -14.61 -12.49 10.40
N ILE A 162 -15.63 -11.88 11.02
CA ILE A 162 -16.11 -12.17 12.38
C ILE A 162 -17.65 -12.14 12.36
N THR A 163 -18.31 -13.28 12.08
CA THR A 163 -19.80 -13.36 12.14
C THR A 163 -20.31 -14.50 13.00
N ASP A 164 -20.82 -14.07 14.11
CA ASP A 164 -21.42 -14.78 15.21
C ASP A 164 -22.68 -15.61 14.81
N PHE A 165 -22.97 -16.79 15.43
CA PHE A 165 -24.25 -17.56 15.32
C PHE A 165 -24.78 -18.21 16.66
N ASP A 166 -26.06 -17.98 17.02
CA ASP A 166 -26.84 -18.24 18.27
C ASP A 166 -27.40 -19.67 18.41
N SER A 167 -28.05 -20.00 19.54
CA SER A 167 -28.51 -21.38 19.82
C SER A 167 -29.59 -21.90 18.87
N SER A 168 -30.23 -21.05 18.07
CA SER A 168 -31.19 -21.46 17.04
C SER A 168 -30.55 -21.64 15.66
N GLY A 169 -29.32 -21.15 15.45
CA GLY A 169 -28.66 -21.13 14.15
C GLY A 169 -29.23 -20.10 13.16
N ILE A 170 -30.27 -19.35 13.54
CA ILE A 170 -30.93 -18.33 12.70
C ILE A 170 -30.32 -16.93 12.94
N TYR A 171 -29.85 -16.65 14.16
CA TYR A 171 -29.34 -15.34 14.59
C TYR A 171 -27.88 -15.39 15.08
N PRO A 172 -27.16 -14.26 15.28
CA PRO A 172 -25.75 -14.22 15.77
C PRO A 172 -25.36 -14.44 17.29
N ARG A 173 -24.30 -15.25 17.61
CA ARG A 173 -23.50 -15.34 18.91
C ARG A 173 -21.94 -15.34 18.90
N LYS A 174 -21.19 -16.23 18.21
CA LYS A 174 -19.69 -16.09 18.12
C LYS A 174 -18.93 -16.66 16.90
N SER A 175 -17.94 -15.90 16.43
CA SER A 175 -16.97 -16.18 15.34
C SER A 175 -15.76 -15.23 15.46
N ALA A 176 -14.67 -15.47 14.74
CA ALA A 176 -13.52 -14.55 14.65
C ALA A 176 -12.52 -14.92 13.53
N THR A 177 -11.92 -13.90 12.92
CA THR A 177 -10.69 -13.90 12.12
C THR A 177 -10.28 -12.43 12.00
N LYS A 178 -9.08 -12.08 12.45
CA LYS A 178 -8.42 -10.78 12.19
C LYS A 178 -6.94 -11.04 11.90
N SER A 179 -6.43 -10.47 10.83
CA SER A 179 -5.01 -10.47 10.48
C SER A 179 -4.73 -9.28 9.55
N TYR A 180 -3.81 -8.42 9.95
CA TYR A 180 -3.09 -7.54 9.05
C TYR A 180 -1.61 -7.88 9.24
N ARG A 181 -0.93 -8.25 8.16
CA ARG A 181 0.52 -8.50 8.19
C ARG A 181 1.18 -7.56 7.19
N LEU A 182 2.24 -6.93 7.68
CA LEU A 182 3.10 -6.02 6.95
C LEU A 182 4.52 -6.60 6.94
N ALA A 183 5.12 -6.75 5.77
CA ALA A 183 6.51 -7.20 5.64
C ALA A 183 7.46 -6.00 5.69
N SER A 184 7.50 -5.27 6.81
CA SER A 184 8.37 -4.09 6.95
C SER A 184 9.85 -4.47 7.05
N ARG A 185 10.70 -3.74 6.32
CA ARG A 185 12.15 -3.65 6.53
C ARG A 185 12.45 -2.77 7.76
N GLN A 186 11.67 -1.71 7.94
CA GLN A 186 11.79 -0.76 9.05
C GLN A 186 10.44 -0.09 9.30
N THR A 187 10.14 0.23 10.56
CA THR A 187 8.98 1.02 10.97
C THR A 187 9.49 2.17 11.86
N LEU A 188 8.94 3.36 11.67
CA LEU A 188 9.26 4.59 12.39
C LEU A 188 7.95 5.26 12.83
N GLU A 189 7.96 5.93 13.98
CA GLU A 189 6.83 6.75 14.40
C GLU A 189 6.85 8.08 13.64
N ILE A 190 5.68 8.58 13.24
CA ILE A 190 5.57 9.85 12.49
C ILE A 190 6.12 11.03 13.31
N ASP A 191 5.99 10.99 14.64
CA ASP A 191 6.57 11.98 15.56
C ASP A 191 8.11 12.04 15.49
N GLU A 192 8.77 10.92 15.20
CA GLU A 192 10.23 10.84 14.98
C GLU A 192 10.62 11.47 13.64
N LEU A 193 9.81 11.26 12.60
CA LEU A 193 10.00 11.88 11.27
C LEU A 193 9.81 13.41 11.34
N ASP A 194 8.81 13.86 12.11
CA ASP A 194 8.57 15.26 12.44
C ASP A 194 9.73 15.87 13.23
N ALA A 195 10.33 15.12 14.17
CA ALA A 195 11.53 15.54 14.89
C ALA A 195 12.75 15.65 13.96
N PHE A 196 12.90 14.74 13.00
CA PHE A 196 13.93 14.81 11.97
C PHE A 196 13.75 16.02 11.05
N CYS A 197 12.53 16.34 10.61
CA CYS A 197 12.27 17.58 9.85
C CYS A 197 12.73 18.83 10.62
N ARG A 198 12.41 18.90 11.92
CA ARG A 198 12.87 19.98 12.79
C ARG A 198 14.40 20.01 12.92
N SER A 199 15.08 18.87 13.07
CA SER A 199 16.54 18.81 13.20
C SER A 199 17.29 19.19 11.92
N LYS A 200 16.70 18.91 10.74
CA LYS A 200 17.20 19.31 9.42
C LYS A 200 16.74 20.72 9.00
N SER A 201 16.12 21.50 9.89
CA SER A 201 15.58 22.86 9.63
C SER A 201 14.58 22.93 8.46
N MET A 202 13.81 21.86 8.25
CA MET A 202 12.76 21.81 7.23
C MET A 202 11.51 22.55 7.72
N THR A 203 10.74 23.12 6.78
CA THR A 203 9.45 23.75 7.10
C THR A 203 8.34 22.71 7.01
N GLY A 204 7.49 22.62 8.04
CA GLY A 204 6.46 21.59 8.15
C GLY A 204 6.97 20.29 8.78
N GLY A 205 6.12 19.26 8.78
CA GLY A 205 6.41 17.93 9.29
C GLY A 205 6.48 16.90 8.16
N PHE A 206 6.09 15.66 8.48
CA PHE A 206 6.06 14.54 7.55
C PHE A 206 5.21 14.83 6.31
N GLY A 207 4.01 15.38 6.51
CA GLY A 207 3.03 15.63 5.43
C GLY A 207 3.53 16.57 4.33
N GLU A 208 4.33 17.58 4.68
CA GLU A 208 4.90 18.54 3.73
C GLU A 208 6.20 18.03 3.09
N ASN A 209 6.96 17.19 3.80
CA ASN A 209 8.33 16.81 3.43
C ASN A 209 8.48 15.35 2.95
N VAL A 210 7.38 14.65 2.66
CA VAL A 210 7.33 13.21 2.31
C VAL A 210 8.52 12.75 1.43
N PRO A 211 8.81 13.32 0.23
CA PRO A 211 9.86 12.77 -0.64
C PRO A 211 11.27 12.82 -0.04
N ALA A 212 11.55 13.85 0.77
CA ALA A 212 12.86 13.99 1.42
C ALA A 212 13.03 13.00 2.58
N ILE A 213 11.95 12.75 3.33
CA ILE A 213 11.94 11.77 4.42
C ILE A 213 12.04 10.35 3.87
N LEU A 214 11.25 10.00 2.85
CA LEU A 214 11.34 8.69 2.22
C LEU A 214 12.75 8.43 1.68
N LYS A 215 13.39 9.44 1.08
CA LYS A 215 14.81 9.36 0.66
C LYS A 215 15.74 9.13 1.86
N ALA A 216 15.57 9.84 2.97
CA ALA A 216 16.37 9.67 4.18
C ALA A 216 16.21 8.27 4.83
N ILE A 217 15.02 7.66 4.73
CA ILE A 217 14.81 6.27 5.17
C ILE A 217 15.55 5.30 4.25
N ILE A 218 15.56 5.54 2.93
CA ILE A 218 16.25 4.68 1.96
C ILE A 218 17.78 4.76 2.10
N SER A 219 18.32 5.95 2.40
CA SER A 219 19.75 6.16 2.69
C SER A 219 20.18 5.73 4.10
N ASP A 220 19.27 5.15 4.90
CA ASP A 220 19.48 4.78 6.31
C ASP A 220 19.97 5.98 7.19
N GLU A 221 19.66 7.24 6.81
CA GLU A 221 19.98 8.48 7.57
C GLU A 221 19.14 8.67 8.85
N LEU A 222 18.11 7.83 9.04
CA LEU A 222 17.15 7.86 10.14
C LEU A 222 17.40 6.69 11.13
N ARG A 223 18.68 6.39 11.41
CA ARG A 223 19.14 5.33 12.31
C ARG A 223 20.21 5.81 13.29
#